data_AF-A0AAV2INY3-F1
#
_entry.id   AF-A0AAV2INY3-F1
#
_cell.length_a   1.000
_cell.length_b   1.000
_cell.length_c   1.000
_cell.angle_alpha   90.00
_cell.angle_beta   90.00
_cell.angle_gamma   90.00
#
_symmetry.space_group_name_H-M   'P 1'
#
loop_
_entity.id
_entity.type
_entity.pdbx_description
1 polymer ?
#
loop_
_entity_poly.entity_id
_entity_poly.type
_entity_poly.pdbx_seq_one_letter_code
_entity_poly.pdbx_strand_id
1 'polypeptide(L)'
;MEFVIPTSKDELLSRKDVNSYCVEDLLTIRQIAPALQAFKSACHGNADCIVNNFDTLFSILCLHKDLDPITREDAWTYLLRGCKTFFRSLSSVLDESDLSRDDRVKNLNATKMACYLLCQFMELFDSEATRPAAVVAGKGRGKKKQQSSSSTDMDWVKEKKDGIQMLLEFIQLSLNKLWDPPVAEEEFVSLVSTCCYKLLENPATSKEKDALVAIAHIIGNLVKRYNHGLSASLKIDQLLKHFEFLTSPLAQIVEIIVKDHGCKSIVTEIIREIGNSREALRDSASGKAYAAFLVEIAEKIPLFVLPSMSFVLNLLEGE
;
A
#
# COMPACT_ATOMS: atom_id res chain seq x y z
N MET A 1 -21.11 -6.81 13.93
CA MET A 1 -19.76 -7.39 13.87
C MET A 1 -18.81 -6.30 13.42
N GLU A 2 -17.63 -6.22 14.02
CA GLU A 2 -16.61 -5.21 13.78
C GLU A 2 -15.39 -5.87 13.12
N PHE A 3 -14.96 -5.32 11.99
CA PHE A 3 -13.73 -5.78 11.34
C PHE A 3 -12.53 -5.02 11.92
N VAL A 4 -11.67 -5.76 12.60
CA VAL A 4 -10.39 -5.26 13.10
C VAL A 4 -9.31 -5.66 12.10
N ILE A 5 -8.54 -4.70 11.60
CA ILE A 5 -7.48 -4.96 10.64
C ILE A 5 -6.41 -5.82 11.33
N PRO A 6 -6.11 -7.02 10.81
CA PRO A 6 -5.20 -7.93 11.48
C PRO A 6 -3.73 -7.54 11.21
N THR A 7 -2.85 -7.78 12.19
CA THR A 7 -1.39 -7.66 11.96
C THR A 7 -0.86 -8.90 11.22
N SER A 8 -1.46 -10.06 11.48
CA SER A 8 -1.18 -11.33 10.80
C SER A 8 -2.47 -12.01 10.34
N LYS A 9 -2.45 -12.71 9.21
CA LYS A 9 -3.64 -13.41 8.66
C LYS A 9 -4.29 -14.35 9.69
N ASP A 10 -3.49 -14.97 10.55
CA ASP A 10 -3.95 -15.91 11.57
C ASP A 10 -4.91 -15.28 12.60
N GLU A 11 -4.82 -13.97 12.82
CA GLU A 11 -5.73 -13.26 13.72
C GLU A 11 -7.18 -13.24 13.22
N LEU A 12 -7.41 -13.35 11.91
CA LEU A 12 -8.76 -13.48 11.36
C LEU A 12 -9.32 -14.90 11.47
N LEU A 13 -8.48 -15.90 11.76
CA LEU A 13 -8.89 -17.30 11.92
C LEU A 13 -9.39 -17.61 13.33
N SER A 14 -9.18 -16.70 14.29
CA SER A 14 -9.58 -16.87 15.68
C SER A 14 -10.45 -15.70 16.11
N ARG A 15 -11.65 -16.01 16.65
CA ARG A 15 -12.53 -15.00 17.21
C ARG A 15 -11.92 -14.48 18.51
N LYS A 16 -11.49 -13.22 18.53
CA LYS A 16 -10.98 -12.56 19.74
C LYS A 16 -12.11 -12.19 20.70
N ASP A 17 -13.19 -11.63 20.16
CA ASP A 17 -14.37 -11.16 20.91
C ASP A 17 -15.68 -11.50 20.20
N VAL A 18 -16.79 -11.55 20.95
CA VAL A 18 -18.14 -11.87 20.43
C VAL A 18 -18.57 -10.94 19.28
N ASN A 19 -18.12 -9.68 19.32
CA ASN A 19 -18.46 -8.69 18.32
C ASN A 19 -17.44 -8.58 17.19
N SER A 20 -16.26 -9.22 17.31
CA SER A 20 -15.21 -9.16 16.30
C SER A 20 -15.53 -10.08 15.12
N TYR A 21 -15.27 -9.60 13.90
CA TYR A 21 -15.30 -10.42 12.71
C TYR A 21 -14.17 -11.45 12.77
N CYS A 22 -14.50 -12.70 12.42
CA CYS A 22 -13.53 -13.74 12.11
C CYS A 22 -14.00 -14.45 10.83
N VAL A 23 -13.05 -15.01 10.09
CA VAL A 23 -13.32 -15.84 8.93
C VAL A 23 -13.97 -17.13 9.44
N GLU A 24 -15.20 -17.39 9.00
CA GLU A 24 -15.98 -18.55 9.42
C GLU A 24 -15.77 -19.72 8.44
N ASP A 25 -15.67 -19.40 7.15
CA ASP A 25 -15.57 -20.39 6.07
C ASP A 25 -14.20 -20.35 5.38
N LEU A 26 -13.21 -21.06 5.93
CA LEU A 26 -11.96 -21.32 5.22
C LEU A 26 -12.19 -22.39 4.13
N LEU A 27 -12.27 -21.95 2.88
CA LEU A 27 -12.55 -22.81 1.74
C LEU A 27 -11.38 -23.74 1.43
N THR A 28 -11.69 -24.99 1.06
CA THR A 28 -10.70 -25.91 0.48
C THR A 28 -10.42 -25.56 -0.98
N ILE A 29 -9.28 -26.01 -1.54
CA ILE A 29 -8.90 -25.79 -2.95
C ILE A 29 -10.04 -26.14 -3.93
N ARG A 30 -10.80 -27.21 -3.66
CA ARG A 30 -11.92 -27.66 -4.50
C ARG A 30 -13.13 -26.70 -4.48
N GLN A 31 -13.28 -25.94 -3.41
CA GLN A 31 -14.38 -24.98 -3.23
C GLN A 31 -14.05 -23.59 -3.79
N ILE A 32 -12.78 -23.29 -4.04
CA ILE A 32 -12.35 -21.96 -4.51
C ILE A 32 -12.98 -21.60 -5.86
N ALA A 33 -12.86 -22.47 -6.87
CA ALA A 33 -13.37 -22.20 -8.20
C ALA A 33 -14.89 -21.87 -8.21
N PRO A 34 -15.78 -22.70 -7.62
CA PRO A 34 -17.21 -22.36 -7.58
C PRO A 34 -17.52 -21.11 -6.73
N ALA A 35 -16.83 -20.91 -5.60
CA ALA A 35 -17.02 -19.71 -4.77
C ALA A 35 -16.58 -18.44 -5.52
N LEU A 36 -15.50 -18.50 -6.28
CA LEU A 36 -15.01 -17.39 -7.09
C LEU A 36 -15.99 -17.01 -8.21
N GLN A 37 -16.67 -17.98 -8.83
CA GLN A 37 -17.73 -17.71 -9.80
C GLN A 37 -18.98 -17.10 -9.14
N ALA A 38 -19.32 -17.53 -7.92
CA ALA A 38 -20.39 -16.91 -7.14
C ALA A 38 -20.03 -15.45 -6.79
N PHE A 39 -18.81 -15.19 -6.36
CA PHE A 39 -18.29 -13.84 -6.09
C PHE A 39 -18.35 -12.96 -7.34
N LYS A 40 -17.87 -13.45 -8.49
CA LYS A 40 -17.98 -12.75 -9.78
C LYS A 40 -19.42 -12.33 -10.07
N SER A 41 -20.36 -13.24 -9.86
CA SER A 41 -21.79 -12.98 -10.06
C SER A 41 -22.29 -11.91 -9.08
N ALA A 42 -21.91 -12.00 -7.81
CA ALA A 42 -22.25 -11.03 -6.78
C ALA A 42 -21.71 -9.62 -7.06
N CYS A 43 -20.53 -9.47 -7.70
CA CYS A 43 -19.98 -8.16 -8.08
C CYS A 43 -20.78 -7.39 -9.14
N HIS A 44 -21.86 -7.95 -9.70
CA HIS A 44 -22.72 -7.25 -10.66
C HIS A 44 -23.69 -6.30 -9.96
N GLY A 45 -23.22 -5.07 -9.69
CA GLY A 45 -24.08 -3.98 -9.18
C GLY A 45 -24.37 -4.02 -7.68
N ASN A 46 -23.77 -4.95 -6.93
CA ASN A 46 -23.90 -5.02 -5.48
C ASN A 46 -22.67 -4.38 -4.80
N ALA A 47 -22.88 -3.31 -4.04
CA ALA A 47 -21.82 -2.65 -3.28
C ALA A 47 -21.31 -3.49 -2.09
N ASP A 48 -22.14 -4.40 -1.57
CA ASP A 48 -21.80 -5.27 -0.43
C ASP A 48 -21.09 -6.57 -0.89
N CYS A 49 -20.77 -6.72 -2.18
CA CYS A 49 -20.19 -7.95 -2.72
C CYS A 49 -18.87 -8.35 -2.05
N ILE A 50 -18.01 -7.39 -1.71
CA ILE A 50 -16.72 -7.65 -1.05
C ILE A 50 -16.94 -8.20 0.36
N VAL A 51 -17.80 -7.55 1.15
CA VAL A 51 -18.08 -7.95 2.54
C VAL A 51 -18.69 -9.35 2.58
N ASN A 52 -19.67 -9.61 1.72
CA ASN A 52 -20.38 -10.89 1.70
C ASN A 52 -19.54 -12.05 1.17
N ASN A 53 -18.40 -11.77 0.52
CA ASN A 53 -17.51 -12.79 -0.03
C ASN A 53 -16.08 -12.66 0.49
N PHE A 54 -15.90 -11.99 1.63
CA PHE A 54 -14.58 -11.74 2.22
C PHE A 54 -13.84 -13.06 2.45
N ASP A 55 -14.50 -14.05 3.05
CA ASP A 55 -13.94 -15.38 3.34
C ASP A 55 -13.45 -16.12 2.09
N THR A 56 -14.11 -15.92 0.95
CA THR A 56 -13.65 -16.50 -0.33
C THR A 56 -12.32 -15.91 -0.76
N LEU A 57 -12.20 -14.58 -0.78
CA LEU A 57 -10.98 -13.89 -1.17
C LEU A 57 -9.86 -14.10 -0.14
N PHE A 58 -10.20 -14.14 1.14
CA PHE A 58 -9.26 -14.47 2.21
C PHE A 58 -8.73 -15.91 2.09
N SER A 59 -9.59 -16.88 1.81
CA SER A 59 -9.18 -18.27 1.56
C SER A 59 -8.20 -18.37 0.39
N ILE A 60 -8.40 -17.59 -0.68
CA ILE A 60 -7.45 -17.49 -1.81
C ILE A 60 -6.10 -16.93 -1.35
N LEU A 61 -6.08 -15.89 -0.51
CA LEU A 61 -4.85 -15.34 0.07
C LEU A 61 -4.09 -16.34 0.95
N CYS A 62 -4.81 -17.23 1.65
CA CYS A 62 -4.20 -18.30 2.45
C CYS A 62 -3.66 -19.44 1.59
N LEU A 63 -4.40 -19.84 0.55
CA LEU A 63 -4.07 -20.98 -0.32
C LEU A 63 -3.26 -20.59 -1.57
N HIS A 64 -2.83 -19.34 -1.72
CA HIS A 64 -2.23 -18.80 -2.96
C HIS A 64 -1.06 -19.62 -3.55
N LYS A 65 -0.34 -20.41 -2.74
CA LYS A 65 0.77 -21.27 -3.19
C LYS A 65 0.29 -22.53 -3.90
N ASP A 66 -0.90 -23.00 -3.56
CA ASP A 66 -1.49 -24.25 -4.05
C ASP A 66 -2.53 -24.01 -5.16
N LEU A 67 -2.80 -22.74 -5.48
CA LEU A 67 -3.73 -22.33 -6.52
C LEU A 67 -3.00 -22.07 -7.84
N ASP A 68 -3.67 -22.38 -8.95
CA ASP A 68 -3.17 -22.04 -10.27
C ASP A 68 -3.16 -20.51 -10.49
N PRO A 69 -2.29 -19.98 -11.36
CA PRO A 69 -2.19 -18.54 -11.60
C PRO A 69 -3.51 -17.91 -12.09
N ILE A 70 -4.28 -18.61 -12.93
CA ILE A 70 -5.52 -18.09 -13.53
C ILE A 70 -6.56 -17.83 -12.44
N THR A 71 -6.73 -18.75 -11.49
CA THR A 71 -7.64 -18.55 -10.35
C THR A 71 -7.29 -17.31 -9.54
N ARG A 72 -6.00 -17.02 -9.34
CA ARG A 72 -5.54 -15.85 -8.59
C ARG A 72 -5.74 -14.55 -9.37
N GLU A 73 -5.49 -14.59 -10.68
CA GLU A 73 -5.75 -13.49 -11.62
C GLU A 73 -7.24 -13.13 -11.70
N ASP A 74 -8.11 -14.14 -11.79
CA ASP A 74 -9.56 -13.95 -11.75
C ASP A 74 -9.99 -13.30 -10.42
N ALA A 75 -9.43 -13.75 -9.29
CA ALA A 75 -9.70 -13.17 -7.98
C ALA A 75 -9.33 -11.69 -7.89
N TRP A 76 -8.14 -11.32 -8.38
CA TRP A 76 -7.73 -9.92 -8.50
C TRP A 76 -8.70 -9.10 -9.35
N THR A 77 -9.03 -9.61 -10.53
CA THR A 77 -9.91 -8.92 -11.49
C THR A 77 -11.30 -8.66 -10.89
N TYR A 78 -11.86 -9.68 -10.22
CA TYR A 78 -13.18 -9.57 -9.58
C TYR A 78 -13.14 -8.70 -8.33
N LEU A 79 -12.05 -8.72 -7.56
CA LEU A 79 -11.81 -7.82 -6.43
C LEU A 79 -11.78 -6.36 -6.89
N LEU A 80 -10.97 -6.01 -7.90
CA LEU A 80 -10.93 -4.65 -8.44
C LEU A 80 -12.30 -4.18 -8.90
N ARG A 81 -13.08 -5.05 -9.57
CA ARG A 81 -14.45 -4.72 -9.99
C ARG A 81 -15.39 -4.48 -8.79
N GLY A 82 -15.29 -5.33 -7.76
CA GLY A 82 -16.07 -5.19 -6.53
C GLY A 82 -15.72 -3.89 -5.79
N CYS A 83 -14.43 -3.59 -5.61
CA CYS A 83 -13.95 -2.34 -5.02
C CYS A 83 -14.43 -1.11 -5.79
N LYS A 84 -14.35 -1.10 -7.14
CA LYS A 84 -14.90 -0.01 -7.96
C LYS A 84 -16.39 0.23 -7.71
N THR A 85 -17.16 -0.84 -7.54
CA THR A 85 -18.62 -0.76 -7.30
C THR A 85 -18.89 -0.24 -5.88
N PHE A 86 -18.19 -0.78 -4.89
CA PHE A 86 -18.27 -0.34 -3.50
C PHE A 86 -17.88 1.13 -3.34
N PHE A 87 -16.77 1.58 -3.93
CA PHE A 87 -16.29 2.97 -3.78
C PHE A 87 -17.24 4.00 -4.38
N ARG A 88 -17.87 3.68 -5.51
CA ARG A 88 -18.92 4.54 -6.09
C ARG A 88 -20.11 4.68 -5.14
N SER A 89 -20.54 3.58 -4.55
CA SER A 89 -21.62 3.59 -3.54
C SER A 89 -21.19 4.37 -2.31
N LEU A 90 -19.97 4.15 -1.81
CA LEU A 90 -19.44 4.81 -0.63
C LEU A 90 -19.32 6.32 -0.83
N SER A 91 -18.89 6.77 -2.01
CA SER A 91 -18.84 8.21 -2.32
C SER A 91 -20.22 8.85 -2.16
N SER A 92 -21.27 8.22 -2.70
CA SER A 92 -22.65 8.71 -2.54
C SER A 92 -23.07 8.78 -1.07
N VAL A 93 -22.73 7.75 -0.29
CA VAL A 93 -23.03 7.68 1.14
C VAL A 93 -22.30 8.78 1.92
N LEU A 94 -21.03 9.05 1.59
CA LEU A 94 -20.22 10.08 2.26
C LEU A 94 -20.65 11.51 1.93
N ASP A 95 -21.39 11.71 0.83
CA ASP A 95 -21.98 13.00 0.45
C ASP A 95 -23.30 13.27 1.19
N GLU A 96 -23.91 12.26 1.80
CA GLU A 96 -25.08 12.43 2.66
C GLU A 96 -24.72 13.23 3.93
N SER A 97 -25.63 14.12 4.35
CA SER A 97 -25.38 15.03 5.47
C SER A 97 -25.51 14.33 6.84
N ASP A 98 -26.41 13.35 6.95
CA ASP A 98 -26.75 12.68 8.21
C ASP A 98 -26.64 11.15 8.09
N LEU A 99 -25.40 10.67 8.16
CA LEU A 99 -25.08 9.24 8.20
C LEU A 99 -25.46 8.61 9.54
N SER A 100 -26.40 7.66 9.51
CA SER A 100 -26.82 6.90 10.69
C SER A 100 -25.64 6.15 11.33
N ARG A 101 -25.73 5.83 12.62
CA ARG A 101 -24.67 5.06 13.32
C ARG A 101 -24.46 3.69 12.67
N ASP A 102 -25.55 3.02 12.31
CA ASP A 102 -25.48 1.67 11.76
C ASP A 102 -24.88 1.68 10.34
N ASP A 103 -25.26 2.65 9.50
CA ASP A 103 -24.67 2.81 8.17
C ASP A 103 -23.20 3.19 8.25
N ARG A 104 -22.83 4.03 9.21
CA ARG A 104 -21.44 4.39 9.46
C ARG A 104 -20.59 3.16 9.79
N VAL A 105 -21.03 2.34 10.74
CA VAL A 105 -20.33 1.11 11.14
C VAL A 105 -20.29 0.10 9.99
N LYS A 106 -21.40 -0.08 9.26
CA LYS A 106 -21.45 -0.97 8.09
C LYS A 106 -20.42 -0.54 7.03
N ASN A 107 -20.43 0.73 6.64
CA ASN A 107 -19.51 1.25 5.62
C ASN A 107 -18.07 1.30 6.10
N LEU A 108 -17.82 1.52 7.40
CA LEU A 108 -16.49 1.44 7.99
C LEU A 108 -15.92 0.02 7.87
N ASN A 109 -16.69 -0.99 8.25
CA ASN A 109 -16.25 -2.39 8.12
C ASN A 109 -15.97 -2.75 6.66
N ALA A 110 -16.88 -2.38 5.75
CA ALA A 110 -16.70 -2.61 4.32
C ALA A 110 -15.44 -1.92 3.77
N THR A 111 -15.18 -0.69 4.21
CA THR A 111 -13.98 0.10 3.90
C THR A 111 -12.72 -0.64 4.34
N LYS A 112 -12.66 -1.08 5.59
CA LYS A 112 -11.49 -1.81 6.14
C LYS A 112 -11.27 -3.14 5.42
N MET A 113 -12.33 -3.92 5.20
CA MET A 113 -12.27 -5.21 4.49
C MET A 113 -11.79 -5.06 3.04
N ALA A 114 -12.36 -4.13 2.28
CA ALA A 114 -11.99 -3.90 0.89
C ALA A 114 -10.54 -3.40 0.77
N CYS A 115 -10.13 -2.47 1.64
CA CYS A 115 -8.77 -1.98 1.69
C CYS A 115 -7.78 -3.08 2.06
N TYR A 116 -8.11 -3.91 3.04
CA TYR A 116 -7.28 -5.04 3.45
C TYR A 116 -7.05 -6.00 2.30
N LEU A 117 -8.11 -6.45 1.64
CA LEU A 117 -7.99 -7.37 0.50
C LEU A 117 -7.19 -6.74 -0.66
N LEU A 118 -7.47 -5.48 -1.03
CA LEU A 118 -6.74 -4.79 -2.09
C LEU A 118 -5.24 -4.74 -1.80
N CYS A 119 -4.85 -4.30 -0.60
CA CYS A 119 -3.44 -4.24 -0.20
C CYS A 119 -2.78 -5.62 -0.14
N GLN A 120 -3.46 -6.64 0.38
CA GLN A 120 -2.92 -8.00 0.48
C GLN A 120 -2.72 -8.65 -0.88
N PHE A 121 -3.65 -8.47 -1.82
CA PHE A 121 -3.50 -8.98 -3.19
C PHE A 121 -2.40 -8.21 -3.94
N MET A 122 -2.33 -6.89 -3.79
CA MET A 122 -1.24 -6.10 -4.38
C MET A 122 0.13 -6.56 -3.91
N GLU A 123 0.30 -6.79 -2.61
CA GLU A 123 1.54 -7.30 -2.04
C GLU A 123 1.85 -8.71 -2.54
N LEU A 124 0.85 -9.59 -2.60
CA LEU A 124 0.99 -10.95 -3.12
C LEU A 124 1.59 -10.94 -4.54
N PHE A 125 0.94 -10.25 -5.48
CA PHE A 125 1.38 -10.23 -6.87
C PHE A 125 2.71 -9.48 -7.07
N ASP A 126 2.95 -8.36 -6.38
CA ASP A 126 4.23 -7.65 -6.52
C ASP A 126 5.39 -8.46 -5.94
N SER A 127 5.17 -9.20 -4.84
CA SER A 127 6.17 -10.11 -4.29
C SER A 127 6.51 -11.27 -5.24
N GLU A 128 5.55 -11.75 -6.02
CA GLU A 128 5.78 -12.81 -7.01
C GLU A 128 6.51 -12.28 -8.24
N ALA A 129 6.15 -11.08 -8.71
CA ALA A 129 6.79 -10.42 -9.85
C ALA A 129 8.26 -10.01 -9.59
N THR A 130 8.62 -9.78 -8.33
CA THR A 130 9.98 -9.37 -7.91
C THR A 130 10.87 -10.54 -7.51
N ARG A 131 10.34 -11.76 -7.36
CA ARG A 131 11.17 -12.95 -7.08
C ARG A 131 12.15 -13.17 -8.22
N PRO A 132 13.46 -13.29 -7.94
CA PRO A 132 14.42 -13.72 -8.95
C PRO A 132 13.95 -15.05 -9.51
N ALA A 133 13.76 -15.15 -10.83
CA ALA A 133 13.46 -16.42 -11.48
C ALA A 133 14.55 -17.41 -11.04
N ALA A 134 14.15 -18.44 -10.27
CA ALA A 134 15.09 -19.40 -9.72
C ALA A 134 15.96 -19.92 -10.85
N VAL A 135 17.27 -19.69 -10.74
CA VAL A 135 18.26 -20.16 -11.69
C VAL A 135 18.20 -21.68 -11.63
N VAL A 136 17.46 -22.29 -12.56
CA VAL A 136 17.47 -23.74 -12.72
C VAL A 136 18.89 -24.07 -13.19
N ALA A 137 19.73 -24.49 -12.25
CA ALA A 137 21.07 -25.00 -12.49
C ALA A 137 20.97 -26.35 -13.22
N GLY A 138 20.62 -26.31 -14.50
CA GLY A 138 20.68 -27.42 -15.42
C GLY A 138 21.72 -27.11 -16.49
N LYS A 139 22.89 -27.77 -16.43
CA LYS A 139 23.89 -27.78 -17.50
C LYS A 139 23.23 -28.15 -18.83
N GLY A 140 23.17 -27.21 -19.78
CA GLY A 140 22.72 -27.49 -21.14
C GLY A 140 22.96 -26.31 -22.08
N ARG A 141 23.93 -26.45 -22.98
CA ARG A 141 24.18 -25.54 -24.11
C ARG A 141 22.90 -25.34 -24.94
N GLY A 142 22.40 -24.12 -25.05
CA GLY A 142 21.32 -23.78 -25.98
C GLY A 142 20.84 -22.34 -25.84
N LYS A 143 21.24 -21.49 -26.78
CA LYS A 143 20.84 -20.08 -26.86
C LYS A 143 19.35 -20.00 -27.26
N LYS A 144 18.44 -19.92 -26.28
CA LYS A 144 17.09 -19.38 -26.42
C LYS A 144 16.77 -18.62 -25.13
N LYS A 145 16.37 -17.35 -25.26
CA LYS A 145 15.73 -16.58 -24.18
C LYS A 145 14.54 -17.40 -23.70
N GLN A 146 14.71 -18.09 -22.59
CA GLN A 146 13.66 -18.87 -21.94
C GLN A 146 12.87 -17.87 -21.10
N GLN A 147 11.71 -17.45 -21.61
CA GLN A 147 10.67 -16.86 -20.77
C GLN A 147 10.38 -17.87 -19.66
N SER A 148 10.48 -17.41 -18.42
CA SER A 148 10.14 -18.19 -17.23
C SER A 148 8.73 -18.74 -17.37
N SER A 149 8.60 -20.04 -17.13
CA SER A 149 7.35 -20.79 -17.15
C SER A 149 6.45 -20.40 -15.97
N SER A 150 5.59 -19.41 -16.19
CA SER A 150 4.27 -19.25 -15.56
C SER A 150 3.48 -18.37 -16.51
N SER A 151 2.71 -18.97 -17.42
CA SER A 151 1.88 -18.24 -18.38
C SER A 151 0.71 -17.57 -17.64
N THR A 152 1.01 -16.48 -16.96
CA THR A 152 0.04 -15.48 -16.52
C THR A 152 -0.33 -14.65 -17.75
N ASP A 153 -1.62 -14.57 -18.10
CA ASP A 153 -2.09 -13.71 -19.20
C ASP A 153 -2.20 -12.24 -18.71
N MET A 154 -2.33 -12.06 -17.40
CA MET A 154 -2.37 -10.77 -16.75
C MET A 154 -1.05 -9.99 -16.87
N ASP A 155 -1.12 -8.82 -17.48
CA ASP A 155 -0.06 -7.81 -17.42
C ASP A 155 -0.05 -7.14 -16.04
N TRP A 156 0.71 -7.72 -15.11
CA TRP A 156 0.82 -7.20 -13.74
C TRP A 156 1.29 -5.74 -13.69
N VAL A 157 2.10 -5.26 -14.64
CA VAL A 157 2.54 -3.86 -14.63
C VAL A 157 1.36 -2.93 -14.82
N LYS A 158 0.46 -3.26 -15.75
CA LYS A 158 -0.79 -2.52 -15.97
C LYS A 158 -1.75 -2.66 -14.79
N GLU A 159 -1.99 -3.88 -14.34
CA GLU A 159 -2.92 -4.15 -13.23
C GLU A 159 -2.49 -3.49 -11.92
N LYS A 160 -1.18 -3.47 -11.63
CA LYS A 160 -0.62 -2.74 -10.49
C LYS A 160 -0.94 -1.25 -10.55
N LYS A 161 -0.85 -0.62 -11.72
CA LYS A 161 -1.21 0.80 -11.89
C LYS A 161 -2.69 1.03 -11.58
N ASP A 162 -3.57 0.15 -12.09
CA ASP A 162 -5.01 0.22 -11.81
C ASP A 162 -5.30 0.05 -10.30
N GLY A 163 -4.57 -0.84 -9.61
CA GLY A 163 -4.65 -1.01 -8.16
C GLY A 163 -4.18 0.21 -7.37
N ILE A 164 -3.05 0.81 -7.74
CA ILE A 164 -2.52 2.05 -7.13
C ILE A 164 -3.51 3.20 -7.34
N GLN A 165 -4.02 3.37 -8.56
CA GLN A 165 -4.97 4.43 -8.87
C GLN A 165 -6.28 4.26 -8.08
N MET A 166 -6.76 3.03 -7.93
CA MET A 166 -7.92 2.71 -7.12
C MET A 166 -7.71 3.04 -5.63
N LEU A 167 -6.53 2.75 -5.10
CA LEU A 167 -6.17 3.09 -3.71
C LEU A 167 -6.09 4.62 -3.52
N LEU A 168 -5.60 5.35 -4.52
CA LEU A 168 -5.57 6.81 -4.52
C LEU A 168 -6.98 7.42 -4.53
N GLU A 169 -7.84 6.99 -5.43
CA GLU A 169 -9.24 7.45 -5.48
C GLU A 169 -9.95 7.18 -4.16
N PHE A 170 -9.68 6.03 -3.55
CA PHE A 170 -10.27 5.66 -2.28
C PHE A 170 -9.83 6.56 -1.12
N ILE A 171 -8.52 6.77 -0.96
CA ILE A 171 -8.00 7.57 0.16
C ILE A 171 -8.35 9.06 0.05
N GLN A 172 -8.68 9.52 -1.17
CA GLN A 172 -9.16 10.88 -1.43
C GLN A 172 -10.59 11.11 -0.93
N LEU A 173 -11.40 10.05 -0.77
CA LEU A 173 -12.75 10.19 -0.19
C LEU A 173 -12.71 10.74 1.23
N SER A 174 -13.86 11.23 1.71
CA SER A 174 -14.04 11.70 3.10
C SER A 174 -14.19 10.56 4.10
N LEU A 175 -13.29 9.56 4.04
CA LEU A 175 -13.40 8.33 4.82
C LEU A 175 -13.43 8.60 6.33
N ASN A 176 -12.76 9.65 6.82
CA ASN A 176 -12.76 10.03 8.24
C ASN A 176 -14.18 10.23 8.82
N LYS A 177 -15.19 10.53 7.99
CA LYS A 177 -16.59 10.56 8.41
C LYS A 177 -17.11 9.20 8.88
N LEU A 178 -16.46 8.09 8.54
CA LEU A 178 -16.85 6.75 8.95
C LEU A 178 -16.43 6.41 10.39
N TRP A 179 -15.49 7.15 10.97
CA TRP A 179 -15.07 6.95 12.36
C TRP A 179 -15.84 7.88 13.30
N ASP A 180 -15.99 7.45 14.55
CA ASP A 180 -16.52 8.25 15.65
C ASP A 180 -15.66 8.02 16.92
N PRO A 181 -14.82 8.98 17.35
CA PRO A 181 -14.56 10.29 16.72
C PRO A 181 -13.96 10.15 15.30
N PRO A 182 -13.99 11.20 14.43
CA PRO A 182 -13.61 11.12 13.01
C PRO A 182 -12.09 11.07 12.80
N VAL A 183 -11.45 10.09 13.44
CA VAL A 183 -10.02 9.80 13.43
C VAL A 183 -9.88 8.32 13.08
N ALA A 184 -9.20 8.04 11.97
CA ALA A 184 -8.93 6.65 11.60
C ALA A 184 -7.94 6.01 12.59
N GLU A 185 -8.16 4.74 12.87
CA GLU A 185 -7.23 3.92 13.65
C GLU A 185 -5.89 3.73 12.93
N GLU A 186 -4.82 3.55 13.70
CA GLU A 186 -3.44 3.46 13.18
C GLU A 186 -3.27 2.26 12.25
N GLU A 187 -3.95 1.14 12.52
CA GLU A 187 -3.90 -0.08 11.73
C GLU A 187 -4.39 0.14 10.29
N PHE A 188 -5.39 1.00 10.10
CA PHE A 188 -5.88 1.37 8.76
C PHE A 188 -4.83 2.19 8.00
N VAL A 189 -4.24 3.19 8.67
CA VAL A 189 -3.20 4.04 8.08
C VAL A 189 -1.94 3.22 7.76
N SER A 190 -1.57 2.31 8.66
CA SER A 190 -0.43 1.40 8.52
C SER A 190 -0.62 0.41 7.37
N LEU A 191 -1.82 -0.16 7.20
CA LEU A 191 -2.15 -1.04 6.08
C LEU A 191 -1.90 -0.36 4.72
N VAL A 192 -2.46 0.83 4.52
CA VAL A 192 -2.33 1.58 3.25
C VAL A 192 -0.89 2.02 3.03
N SER A 193 -0.27 2.64 4.05
CA SER A 193 1.09 3.15 3.92
C SER A 193 2.11 2.04 3.68
N THR A 194 2.01 0.92 4.40
CA THR A 194 2.89 -0.25 4.23
C THR A 194 2.80 -0.80 2.81
N CYS A 195 1.58 -0.89 2.25
CA CYS A 195 1.40 -1.29 0.86
C CYS A 195 2.16 -0.35 -0.10
N CYS A 196 1.99 0.97 0.04
CA CYS A 196 2.70 1.96 -0.76
C CYS A 196 4.24 1.85 -0.64
N TYR A 197 4.77 1.74 0.57
CA TYR A 197 6.21 1.66 0.77
C TYR A 197 6.80 0.37 0.20
N LYS A 198 6.14 -0.78 0.38
CA LYS A 198 6.58 -2.05 -0.22
C LYS A 198 6.60 -1.99 -1.75
N LEU A 199 5.61 -1.33 -2.36
CA LEU A 199 5.60 -1.14 -3.82
C LEU A 199 6.77 -0.28 -4.31
N LEU A 200 7.24 0.69 -3.52
CA LEU A 200 8.41 1.51 -3.85
C LEU A 200 9.72 0.71 -3.80
N GLU A 201 9.81 -0.31 -2.93
CA GLU A 201 10.97 -1.22 -2.85
C GLU A 201 11.21 -1.98 -4.17
N ASN A 202 10.20 -2.05 -5.05
CA ASN A 202 10.35 -2.52 -6.42
C ASN A 202 10.89 -1.40 -7.34
N PRO A 203 12.12 -1.51 -7.88
CA PRO A 203 12.70 -0.48 -8.75
C PRO A 203 11.89 -0.19 -10.02
N ALA A 204 11.12 -1.16 -10.51
CA ALA A 204 10.26 -0.94 -11.67
C ALA A 204 9.09 -0.01 -11.34
N THR A 205 8.54 -0.08 -10.12
CA THR A 205 7.48 0.83 -9.66
C THR A 205 8.03 2.23 -9.40
N SER A 206 9.14 2.34 -8.66
CA SER A 206 9.68 3.64 -8.25
C SER A 206 10.28 4.46 -9.40
N LYS A 207 10.59 3.83 -10.53
CA LYS A 207 11.01 4.52 -11.77
C LYS A 207 9.85 4.85 -12.71
N GLU A 208 8.67 4.29 -12.46
CA GLU A 208 7.50 4.53 -13.28
C GLU A 208 6.80 5.80 -12.78
N LYS A 209 6.76 6.83 -13.63
CA LYS A 209 6.39 8.19 -13.23
C LYS A 209 4.96 8.26 -12.68
N ASP A 210 4.00 7.64 -13.35
CA ASP A 210 2.59 7.79 -12.99
C ASP A 210 2.28 7.06 -11.66
N ALA A 211 2.84 5.86 -11.48
CA ALA A 211 2.76 5.10 -10.25
C ALA A 211 3.43 5.83 -9.08
N LEU A 212 4.63 6.39 -9.29
CA LEU A 212 5.32 7.16 -8.27
C LEU A 212 4.52 8.40 -7.84
N VAL A 213 3.97 9.14 -8.80
CA VAL A 213 3.12 10.31 -8.51
C VAL A 213 1.85 9.89 -7.77
N ALA A 214 1.19 8.81 -8.18
CA ALA A 214 0.00 8.31 -7.50
C ALA A 214 0.31 7.86 -6.05
N ILE A 215 1.41 7.13 -5.83
CA ILE A 215 1.90 6.76 -4.50
C ILE A 215 2.22 8.00 -3.66
N ALA A 216 2.87 9.01 -4.24
CA ALA A 216 3.15 10.27 -3.56
C ALA A 216 1.86 10.97 -3.09
N HIS A 217 0.82 10.98 -3.92
CA HIS A 217 -0.48 11.54 -3.51
C HIS A 217 -1.20 10.69 -2.46
N ILE A 218 -1.05 9.36 -2.47
CA ILE A 218 -1.59 8.50 -1.40
C ILE A 218 -0.91 8.87 -0.07
N ILE A 219 0.43 8.84 -0.02
CA ILE A 219 1.20 9.18 1.19
C ILE A 219 0.88 10.61 1.64
N GLY A 220 0.78 11.56 0.73
CA GLY A 220 0.40 12.93 1.04
C GLY A 220 -0.99 13.06 1.68
N ASN A 221 -1.98 12.30 1.21
CA ASN A 221 -3.30 12.22 1.87
C ASN A 221 -3.18 11.63 3.28
N LEU A 222 -2.40 10.57 3.47
CA LEU A 222 -2.16 9.96 4.78
C LEU A 222 -1.53 10.95 5.76
N VAL A 223 -0.51 11.70 5.32
CA VAL A 223 0.14 12.73 6.15
C VAL A 223 -0.84 13.85 6.48
N LYS A 224 -1.60 14.34 5.49
CA LYS A 224 -2.50 15.49 5.64
C LYS A 224 -3.73 15.20 6.48
N ARG A 225 -4.30 14.00 6.36
CA ARG A 225 -5.66 13.70 6.85
C ARG A 225 -5.72 12.58 7.89
N TYR A 226 -4.66 11.78 7.99
CA TYR A 226 -4.65 10.55 8.80
C TYR A 226 -3.43 10.47 9.73
N ASN A 227 -2.87 11.62 10.12
CA ASN A 227 -1.81 11.74 11.13
C ASN A 227 -0.53 10.89 10.84
N HIS A 228 -0.21 10.67 9.56
CA HIS A 228 0.92 9.83 9.14
C HIS A 228 2.27 10.58 9.06
N GLY A 229 2.37 11.82 9.55
CA GLY A 229 3.57 12.67 9.38
C GLY A 229 4.85 12.06 9.96
N LEU A 230 4.84 11.74 11.26
CA LEU A 230 5.98 11.13 11.95
C LEU A 230 6.30 9.73 11.40
N SER A 231 5.29 8.89 11.18
CA SER A 231 5.51 7.57 10.60
C SER A 231 6.08 7.64 9.18
N ALA A 232 5.68 8.64 8.39
CA ALA A 232 6.27 8.89 7.08
C ALA A 232 7.73 9.35 7.17
N SER A 233 8.10 10.24 8.09
CA SER A 233 9.49 10.69 8.23
C SER A 233 10.43 9.55 8.60
N LEU A 234 10.02 8.71 9.57
CA LEU A 234 10.75 7.51 9.98
C LEU A 234 10.89 6.51 8.82
N LYS A 235 9.83 6.31 8.04
CA LYS A 235 9.86 5.37 6.92
C LYS A 235 10.69 5.87 5.74
N ILE A 236 10.70 7.18 5.48
CA ILE A 236 11.58 7.79 4.48
C ILE A 236 13.05 7.64 4.88
N ASP A 237 13.39 7.95 6.14
CA ASP A 237 14.74 7.72 6.69
C ASP A 237 15.14 6.24 6.53
N GLN A 238 14.26 5.31 6.92
CA GLN A 238 14.50 3.88 6.75
C GLN A 238 14.76 3.51 5.28
N LEU A 239 13.96 3.99 4.34
CA LEU A 239 14.12 3.63 2.92
C LEU A 239 15.42 4.20 2.33
N LEU A 240 15.83 5.40 2.73
CA LEU A 240 17.11 5.99 2.31
C LEU A 240 18.31 5.15 2.78
N LYS A 241 18.24 4.55 3.97
CA LYS A 241 19.28 3.64 4.49
C LYS A 241 19.42 2.36 3.68
N HIS A 242 18.30 1.82 3.18
CA HIS A 242 18.27 0.47 2.62
C HIS A 242 18.33 0.46 1.09
N PHE A 243 17.94 1.56 0.42
CA PHE A 243 17.73 1.59 -1.02
C PHE A 243 18.26 2.88 -1.66
N GLU A 244 19.51 2.88 -2.11
CA GLU A 244 20.13 4.05 -2.77
C GLU A 244 19.30 4.53 -3.99
N PHE A 245 18.66 3.62 -4.72
CA PHE A 245 17.82 3.95 -5.89
C PHE A 245 16.55 4.74 -5.53
N LEU A 246 16.14 4.77 -4.26
CA LEU A 246 14.96 5.50 -3.79
C LEU A 246 15.24 6.96 -3.46
N THR A 247 16.50 7.41 -3.47
CA THR A 247 16.88 8.80 -3.18
C THR A 247 16.03 9.82 -3.94
N SER A 248 16.03 9.75 -5.28
CA SER A 248 15.25 10.68 -6.11
C SER A 248 13.73 10.45 -6.05
N PRO A 249 13.22 9.20 -6.10
CA PRO A 249 11.81 8.93 -5.87
C PRO A 249 11.27 9.51 -4.54
N LEU A 250 12.02 9.38 -3.45
CA LEU A 250 11.61 9.91 -2.14
C LEU A 250 11.66 11.45 -2.12
N ALA A 251 12.66 12.07 -2.76
CA ALA A 251 12.70 13.52 -2.89
C ALA A 251 11.49 14.06 -3.67
N GLN A 252 11.08 13.37 -4.74
CA GLN A 252 9.86 13.70 -5.49
C GLN A 252 8.59 13.49 -4.65
N ILE A 253 8.51 12.42 -3.85
CA ILE A 253 7.38 12.21 -2.93
C ILE A 253 7.27 13.37 -1.94
N VAL A 254 8.37 13.75 -1.29
CA VAL A 254 8.40 14.89 -0.34
C VAL A 254 8.02 16.20 -1.03
N GLU A 255 8.50 16.44 -2.24
CA GLU A 255 8.12 17.60 -3.05
C GLU A 255 6.59 17.68 -3.24
N ILE A 256 5.94 16.58 -3.60
CA ILE A 256 4.47 16.51 -3.80
C ILE A 256 3.73 16.71 -2.47
N ILE A 257 4.19 16.11 -1.38
CA ILE A 257 3.60 16.30 -0.04
C ILE A 257 3.64 17.79 0.37
N VAL A 258 4.72 18.48 0.04
CA VAL A 258 4.89 19.90 0.38
C VAL A 258 4.09 20.80 -0.56
N LYS A 259 4.25 20.64 -1.88
CA LYS A 259 3.67 21.54 -2.89
C LYS A 259 2.16 21.34 -3.07
N ASP A 260 1.72 20.08 -3.11
CA ASP A 260 0.34 19.76 -3.50
C ASP A 260 -0.55 19.51 -2.28
N HIS A 261 0.01 18.93 -1.21
CA HIS A 261 -0.73 18.68 0.03
C HIS A 261 -0.58 19.79 1.08
N GLY A 262 0.48 20.59 1.00
CA GLY A 262 0.75 21.71 1.91
C GLY A 262 1.39 21.30 3.24
N CYS A 263 1.82 20.06 3.38
CA CYS A 263 2.34 19.49 4.64
C CYS A 263 3.83 19.81 4.82
N LYS A 264 4.15 21.06 5.13
CA LYS A 264 5.53 21.58 5.18
C LYS A 264 6.37 21.03 6.34
N SER A 265 5.75 20.68 7.48
CA SER A 265 6.46 20.21 8.67
C SER A 265 7.25 18.92 8.45
N ILE A 266 6.81 18.10 7.48
CA ILE A 266 7.45 16.82 7.16
C ILE A 266 8.92 16.99 6.76
N VAL A 267 9.29 18.12 6.14
CA VAL A 267 10.69 18.41 5.75
C VAL A 267 11.56 18.52 6.99
N THR A 268 11.11 19.26 8.00
CA THR A 268 11.82 19.40 9.27
C THR A 268 11.92 18.08 10.02
N GLU A 269 10.84 17.28 10.00
CA GLU A 269 10.83 15.95 10.63
C GLU A 269 11.85 15.02 9.95
N ILE A 270 11.86 14.93 8.62
CA ILE A 270 12.80 14.09 7.87
C ILE A 270 14.26 14.52 8.10
N ILE A 271 14.55 15.83 7.98
CA ILE A 271 15.92 16.34 8.17
C ILE A 271 16.40 16.09 9.60
N ARG A 272 15.50 16.17 10.59
CA ARG A 272 15.81 15.82 11.97
C ARG A 272 16.11 14.33 12.14
N GLU A 273 15.33 13.44 11.53
CA GLU A 273 15.60 11.98 11.58
C GLU A 273 16.97 11.66 10.96
N ILE A 274 17.28 12.25 9.80
CA ILE A 274 18.59 12.10 9.13
C ILE A 274 19.72 12.63 10.03
N GLY A 275 19.56 13.81 10.62
CA GLY A 275 20.57 14.41 11.51
C GLY A 275 20.82 13.59 12.79
N ASN A 276 19.82 12.84 13.25
CA ASN A 276 19.94 11.92 14.39
C ASN A 276 20.51 10.53 14.01
N SER A 277 20.62 10.24 12.71
CA SER A 277 21.04 8.95 12.18
C SER A 277 22.55 8.73 12.37
N ARG A 278 22.93 7.98 13.41
CA ARG A 278 24.33 7.63 13.71
C ARG A 278 25.00 6.76 12.63
N GLU A 279 24.19 6.10 11.80
CA GLU A 279 24.65 5.25 10.70
C GLU A 279 25.19 6.06 9.52
N ALA A 280 24.68 7.28 9.30
CA ALA A 280 25.20 8.22 8.30
C ALA A 280 26.70 8.47 8.44
N LEU A 281 27.20 8.44 9.68
CA LEU A 281 28.60 8.67 10.04
C LEU A 281 29.48 7.40 9.96
N ARG A 282 28.88 6.22 9.76
CA ARG A 282 29.57 4.92 9.82
C ARG A 282 29.53 4.16 8.50
N ASP A 283 28.46 4.32 7.72
CA ASP A 283 28.27 3.69 6.43
C ASP A 283 28.31 4.73 5.30
N SER A 284 29.29 4.60 4.41
CA SER A 284 29.50 5.52 3.30
C SER A 284 28.37 5.47 2.25
N ALA A 285 27.67 4.34 2.12
CA ALA A 285 26.54 4.22 1.20
C ALA A 285 25.33 5.01 1.70
N SER A 286 24.93 4.80 2.96
CA SER A 286 23.86 5.56 3.61
C SER A 286 24.17 7.06 3.67
N GLY A 287 25.41 7.44 4.02
CA GLY A 287 25.86 8.83 4.02
C GLY A 287 25.71 9.50 2.65
N LYS A 288 26.09 8.81 1.57
CA LYS A 288 25.92 9.29 0.19
C LYS A 288 24.45 9.44 -0.20
N ALA A 289 23.60 8.49 0.17
CA ALA A 289 22.16 8.55 -0.09
C ALA A 289 21.51 9.74 0.62
N TYR A 290 21.86 10.00 1.88
CA TYR A 290 21.37 11.20 2.59
C TYR A 290 21.86 12.49 1.95
N ALA A 291 23.15 12.59 1.62
CA ALA A 291 23.69 13.79 0.99
C ALA A 291 22.99 14.08 -0.35
N ALA A 292 22.81 13.05 -1.19
CA ALA A 292 22.10 13.17 -2.47
C ALA A 292 20.63 13.57 -2.27
N PHE A 293 19.93 12.97 -1.30
CA PHE A 293 18.55 13.31 -0.97
C PHE A 293 18.43 14.76 -0.50
N LEU A 294 19.28 15.19 0.44
CA LEU A 294 19.30 16.55 0.99
C LEU A 294 19.56 17.60 -0.09
N VAL A 295 20.50 17.33 -1.00
CA VAL A 295 20.75 18.20 -2.18
C VAL A 295 19.50 18.29 -3.05
N GLU A 296 18.89 17.15 -3.40
CA GLU A 296 17.73 17.13 -4.30
C GLU A 296 16.49 17.83 -3.70
N ILE A 297 16.21 17.65 -2.41
CA ILE A 297 15.12 18.41 -1.76
C ILE A 297 15.47 19.90 -1.62
N ALA A 298 16.73 20.26 -1.40
CA ALA A 298 17.16 21.66 -1.36
C ALA A 298 17.00 22.35 -2.72
N GLU A 299 17.19 21.63 -3.83
CA GLU A 299 16.94 22.14 -5.17
C GLU A 299 15.43 22.27 -5.47
N LYS A 300 14.62 21.28 -5.07
CA LYS A 300 13.18 21.24 -5.39
C LYS A 300 12.33 22.17 -4.51
N ILE A 301 12.67 22.26 -3.24
CA ILE A 301 11.89 22.94 -2.19
C ILE A 301 12.78 23.74 -1.18
N PRO A 302 13.68 24.61 -1.67
CA PRO A 302 14.71 25.26 -0.84
C PRO A 302 14.16 26.00 0.39
N LEU A 303 13.04 26.71 0.21
CA LEU A 303 12.42 27.52 1.26
C LEU A 303 12.00 26.71 2.49
N PHE A 304 11.71 25.42 2.34
CA PHE A 304 11.28 24.55 3.42
C PHE A 304 12.45 23.76 4.04
N VAL A 305 13.56 23.63 3.32
CA VAL A 305 14.79 22.97 3.77
C VAL A 305 15.63 23.90 4.64
N LEU A 306 15.81 25.15 4.22
CA LEU A 306 16.67 26.14 4.90
C LEU A 306 16.46 26.24 6.42
N PRO A 307 15.22 26.29 6.96
CA PRO A 307 15.00 26.40 8.39
C PRO A 307 15.48 25.19 9.21
N SER A 308 15.72 24.06 8.55
CA SER A 308 16.03 22.78 9.20
C SER A 308 17.50 22.36 9.02
N MET A 309 18.31 23.13 8.29
CA MET A 309 19.70 22.77 7.99
C MET A 309 20.59 22.66 9.24
N SER A 310 20.22 23.31 10.34
CA SER A 310 20.93 23.19 11.62
C SER A 310 20.96 21.77 12.16
N PHE A 311 19.97 20.93 11.83
CA PHE A 311 19.90 19.54 12.32
C PHE A 311 20.94 18.62 11.69
N VAL A 312 21.49 18.98 10.52
CA VAL A 312 22.47 18.16 9.79
C VAL A 312 23.91 18.69 9.91
N LEU A 313 24.15 19.75 10.69
CA LEU A 313 25.50 20.30 10.90
C LEU A 313 26.47 19.26 11.48
N ASN A 314 26.00 18.42 12.40
CA ASN A 314 26.81 17.35 12.98
C ASN A 314 27.28 16.32 11.94
N LEU A 315 26.60 16.22 10.79
CA LEU A 315 27.02 15.35 9.69
C LEU A 315 28.12 15.98 8.82
N LEU A 316 28.27 17.31 8.86
CA LEU A 316 29.33 18.04 8.16
C LEU A 316 30.64 18.10 8.96
N GLU A 317 30.54 18.00 10.28
CA GLU A 317 31.70 17.99 11.19
C GLU A 317 32.38 16.61 11.29
N GLY A 318 31.84 15.58 10.62
CA GLY A 318 32.29 14.20 10.68
C GLY A 318 33.38 13.79 9.67
N GLU A 319 34.03 14.75 8.99
CA GLU A 319 35.21 14.51 8.15
C GLU A 319 36.53 14.44 8.95
#